data_AF-A0A7Y2FQG5-F1
#
_entry.id   AF-A0A7Y2FQG5-F1
#
_cell.length_a   1.000
_cell.length_b   1.000
_cell.length_c   1.000
_cell.angle_alpha   90.00
_cell.angle_beta   90.00
_cell.angle_gamma   90.00
#
_symmetry.space_group_name_H-M   'P 1'
#
loop_
_entity.id
_entity.type
_entity.pdbx_description
1 polymer ?
#
loop_
_entity_poly.entity_id
_entity_poly.type
_entity_poly.pdbx_seq_one_letter_code
_entity_poly.pdbx_strand_id
1 'polypeptide(L)' 'GTHICFVAESKEAVHAFYEAAVAAGATDDGPPGPRPQYSPGYYGAFARDLDGHKIEAVYFDASLGEHA' A
#
# COMPACT_ATOMS: atom_id res chain seq x y z
N GLY A 1 -10.43 -11.37 -8.34
CA GLY A 1 -9.13 -10.87 -8.84
C GLY A 1 -7.99 -11.47 -8.04
N THR A 2 -6.77 -11.14 -8.43
CA THR A 2 -5.52 -11.53 -7.75
C THR A 2 -5.07 -10.41 -6.81
N HIS A 3 -4.33 -10.74 -5.74
CA HIS A 3 -3.65 -9.75 -4.90
C HIS A 3 -2.17 -9.69 -5.29
N ILE A 4 -1.69 -8.49 -5.63
CA ILE A 4 -0.29 -8.24 -5.99
C ILE A 4 0.21 -7.10 -5.11
N CYS A 5 1.30 -7.34 -4.40
CA CYS A 5 1.89 -6.40 -3.46
C CYS A 5 3.31 -6.06 -3.90
N PHE A 6 3.59 -4.77 -4.08
CA PHE A 6 4.90 -4.23 -4.40
C PHE A 6 5.52 -3.60 -3.16
N VAL A 7 6.81 -3.87 -2.92
CA VAL A 7 7.56 -3.18 -1.87
C VAL A 7 8.01 -1.82 -2.41
N ALA A 8 7.61 -0.77 -1.71
CA ALA A 8 7.97 0.61 -1.98
C ALA A 8 9.17 1.02 -1.13
N GLU A 9 9.95 1.98 -1.65
CA GLU A 9 11.17 2.46 -0.99
C GLU A 9 10.89 3.47 0.14
N SER A 10 9.69 4.09 0.16
CA SER A 10 9.31 5.09 1.17
C SER A 10 7.79 5.23 1.31
N LYS A 11 7.34 5.96 2.36
CA LYS A 11 5.91 6.31 2.55
C LYS A 11 5.40 7.19 1.41
N GLU A 12 6.23 8.08 0.89
CA GLU A 12 5.94 8.94 -0.25
C GLU A 12 5.75 8.13 -1.53
N ALA A 13 6.54 7.07 -1.75
CA ALA A 13 6.34 6.17 -2.88
C ALA A 13 5.00 5.42 -2.80
N VAL A 14 4.54 5.06 -1.59
CA VAL A 14 3.21 4.48 -1.37
C VAL A 14 2.09 5.49 -1.71
N HIS A 15 2.25 6.77 -1.33
CA HIS A 15 1.33 7.84 -1.71
C HIS A 15 1.29 8.05 -3.22
N ALA A 16 2.46 8.18 -3.85
CA ALA A 16 2.58 8.38 -5.30
C ALA A 16 1.95 7.22 -6.09
N PHE A 17 2.15 5.98 -5.64
CA PHE A 17 1.46 4.81 -6.20
C PHE A 17 -0.06 4.96 -6.13
N TYR A 18 -0.60 5.31 -4.97
CA TYR A 18 -2.04 5.39 -4.77
C TYR A 18 -2.67 6.52 -5.59
N GLU A 19 -2.06 7.71 -5.60
CA GLU A 19 -2.51 8.84 -6.40
C GLU A 19 -2.50 8.51 -7.90
N ALA A 20 -1.43 7.86 -8.39
CA ALA A 20 -1.35 7.44 -9.78
C ALA A 20 -2.40 6.37 -10.12
N ALA A 21 -2.64 5.40 -9.23
CA ALA A 21 -3.65 4.37 -9.44
C ALA A 21 -5.06 4.97 -9.54
N VAL A 22 -5.43 5.85 -8.61
CA VAL A 22 -6.74 6.54 -8.62
C VAL A 22 -6.87 7.43 -9.86
N ALA A 23 -5.83 8.18 -10.22
CA ALA A 23 -5.84 9.01 -11.43
C ALA A 23 -5.99 8.16 -12.72
N ALA A 24 -5.52 6.91 -12.72
CA ALA A 24 -5.69 5.96 -13.81
C ALA A 24 -7.07 5.26 -13.82
N GLY A 25 -7.95 5.56 -12.87
CA GLY A 25 -9.30 5.01 -12.78
C GLY A 25 -9.44 3.80 -11.86
N ALA A 26 -8.40 3.44 -11.10
CA ALA A 26 -8.53 2.44 -10.05
C ALA A 26 -9.49 2.92 -8.96
N THR A 27 -10.23 2.00 -8.35
CA THR A 27 -11.11 2.31 -7.21
C THR A 27 -10.32 2.22 -5.91
N ASP A 28 -10.56 3.15 -4.98
CA ASP A 28 -9.99 3.08 -3.63
C ASP A 28 -10.39 1.78 -2.90
N ASP A 29 -9.42 1.12 -2.27
CA ASP A 29 -9.62 -0.03 -1.37
C ASP A 29 -8.80 0.09 -0.07
N GLY A 30 -8.34 1.31 0.23
CA GLY A 30 -7.53 1.64 1.40
C GLY A 30 -6.50 2.71 1.10
N PRO A 31 -6.70 3.97 1.52
CA PRO A 31 -5.76 5.06 1.26
C PRO A 31 -4.42 4.84 1.98
N PRO A 32 -3.33 5.47 1.53
CA PRO A 32 -2.01 5.34 2.16
C PRO A 32 -2.06 5.58 3.66
N GLY A 33 -1.52 4.66 4.44
CA GLY A 33 -1.43 4.83 5.89
C GLY A 33 -0.85 3.64 6.64
N PRO A 34 -0.60 3.80 7.95
CA PRO A 34 -0.18 2.70 8.81
C PRO A 34 -1.20 1.56 8.82
N ARG A 35 -0.70 0.33 8.99
CA ARG A 35 -1.49 -0.91 9.17
C ARG A 35 -0.99 -1.65 10.42
N PRO A 36 -1.19 -1.09 11.62
CA PRO A 36 -0.68 -1.67 12.86
C PRO A 36 -1.25 -3.07 13.15
N GLN A 37 -2.39 -3.43 12.54
CA GLN A 37 -2.95 -4.78 12.60
C GLN A 37 -2.10 -5.85 11.89
N TYR A 38 -1.16 -5.45 11.00
CA TYR A 38 -0.24 -6.36 10.32
C TYR A 38 1.14 -6.34 10.97
N SER A 39 1.67 -5.14 11.23
CA SER A 39 2.90 -4.91 11.97
C SER A 39 3.02 -3.41 12.30
N PRO A 40 3.68 -3.01 13.39
CA PRO A 40 3.90 -1.60 13.70
C PRO A 40 4.66 -0.84 12.60
N GLY A 41 5.53 -1.51 11.85
CA GLY A 41 6.28 -0.92 10.72
C GLY A 41 5.53 -0.92 9.39
N TYR A 42 4.31 -1.47 9.32
CA TYR A 42 3.59 -1.62 8.07
C TYR A 42 2.92 -0.31 7.65
N TYR A 43 3.30 0.24 6.51
CA TYR A 43 2.65 1.39 5.88
C TYR A 43 2.25 1.04 4.46
N GLY A 44 0.96 1.08 4.11
CA GLY A 44 0.49 0.58 2.82
C GLY A 44 -0.70 1.33 2.25
N ALA A 45 -0.91 1.14 0.95
CA ALA A 45 -2.08 1.63 0.20
C ALA A 45 -2.60 0.53 -0.72
N PHE A 46 -3.91 0.53 -0.95
CA PHE A 46 -4.60 -0.48 -1.75
C PHE A 46 -5.53 0.19 -2.76
N ALA A 47 -5.51 -0.32 -3.98
CA ALA A 47 -6.45 0.06 -5.03
C ALA A 47 -6.99 -1.19 -5.74
N ARG A 48 -8.19 -1.07 -6.31
CA ARG A 48 -8.74 -2.05 -7.26
C ARG A 48 -8.50 -1.57 -8.67
N ASP A 49 -7.74 -2.34 -9.45
CA ASP A 49 -7.59 -2.06 -10.88
C ASP A 49 -8.91 -2.28 -11.64
N LEU A 50 -8.90 -1.99 -12.94
CA LEU A 50 -10.07 -2.06 -13.80
C LEU A 50 -10.60 -3.50 -13.99
N ASP A 51 -9.77 -4.50 -13.68
CA ASP A 51 -10.09 -5.94 -13.74
C ASP A 51 -10.44 -6.52 -12.35
N GLY A 52 -10.53 -5.67 -11.31
CA GLY A 52 -10.88 -6.04 -9.95
C GLY A 52 -9.78 -6.81 -9.19
N HIS A 53 -8.53 -6.72 -9.63
CA HIS A 53 -7.37 -7.16 -8.85
C HIS A 53 -7.12 -6.19 -7.69
N LYS A 54 -6.61 -6.69 -6.57
CA LYS A 54 -6.16 -5.86 -5.45
C LYS A 54 -4.69 -5.57 -5.68
N ILE A 55 -4.34 -4.31 -5.89
CA ILE A 55 -2.96 -3.87 -6.07
C ILE A 55 -2.55 -3.10 -4.83
N GLU A 56 -1.44 -3.50 -4.24
CA GLU A 56 -0.89 -2.92 -3.02
C GLU A 56 0.52 -2.36 -3.28
N ALA A 57 0.80 -1.22 -2.66
CA ALA A 57 2.17 -0.80 -2.38
C ALA A 57 2.37 -0.73 -0.87
N VAL A 58 3.47 -1.32 -0.40
CA VAL A 58 3.84 -1.36 1.03
C VAL A 58 5.25 -0.82 1.24
N TYR A 59 5.40 0.06 2.22
CA TYR A 59 6.67 0.43 2.81
C TYR A 59 6.76 -0.18 4.21
N PHE A 60 7.86 -0.87 4.50
CA PHE A 60 8.13 -1.41 5.83
C PHE A 60 9.18 -0.57 6.55
N ASP A 61 8.73 0.13 7.59
CA ASP A 61 9.58 0.90 8.47
C ASP A 61 10.26 -0.04 9.48
N ALA A 62 11.47 -0.50 9.14
CA ALA A 62 12.21 -1.45 9.95
C ALA A 62 12.50 -0.92 11.37
N SER A 63 12.57 0.40 11.54
CA SER A 63 12.81 1.03 12.85
C SER A 63 11.64 0.86 13.82
N LEU A 64 10.44 0.59 13.30
CA LEU A 64 9.25 0.25 14.06
C LEU A 64 9.05 -1.27 14.17
N GLY A 65 9.87 -2.06 13.46
CA GLY A 65 9.77 -3.51 13.35
C GLY A 65 10.48 -4.30 14.46
N GLU A 66 11.35 -3.67 15.25
CA GLU A 66 12.11 -4.34 16.32
C GLU A 66 11.67 -3.88 17.72
N HIS A 67 10.54 -4.41 18.15
CA HIS A 67 10.22 -4.68 19.56
C HIS A 67 9.20 -5.82 19.60
N ALA A 68 9.66 -7.03 19.28
CA ALA A 68 8.96 -8.28 19.57
C ALA A 68 9.98 -9.30 20.07
#